data_AF-A0A2E1U5A4-F1
#
_entry.id   AF-A0A2E1U5A4-F1
#
_cell.length_a   1.000
_cell.length_b   1.000
_cell.length_c   1.000
_cell.angle_alpha   90.00
_cell.angle_beta   90.00
_cell.angle_gamma   90.00
#
_symmetry.space_group_name_H-M   'P 1'
#
loop_
_entity.id
_entity.type
_entity.pdbx_description
1 polymer ?
#
loop_
_entity_poly.entity_id
_entity_poly.type
_entity_poly.pdbx_seq_one_letter_code
_entity_poly.pdbx_strand_id
1 'polypeptide(L)'
;MFKQAVAVVSLLAFTAQAGELYIRTGAGTDELDTSDLTATTSLATLEGALAFESSVAYEAAIGKKINSNVFAEIVVGQHQFDGNYVADANDDVELEYLNVGLVIGYEFAAIQGVSPYVSLGAGYLFAELDELNDTTVYEDNAFYGSYAAGLTYALGENVNIYAQYQAMMAQELKDEATISTIDLEFELDLEASSQIMVGIQASF
;
A
#
# COMPACT_ATOMS: atom_id res chain seq x y z
N MET A 1 4.64 -11.08 17.92
CA MET A 1 3.56 -11.96 18.44
C MET A 1 2.27 -11.48 17.79
N PHE A 2 1.91 -12.02 16.61
CA PHE A 2 0.88 -11.45 15.73
C PHE A 2 -0.48 -11.27 16.42
N LYS A 3 -0.88 -10.01 16.65
CA LYS A 3 -2.24 -9.67 17.05
C LYS A 3 -3.10 -9.65 15.80
N GLN A 4 -3.96 -10.66 15.66
CA GLN A 4 -4.94 -10.73 14.58
C GLN A 4 -5.86 -9.50 14.63
N ALA A 5 -5.69 -8.56 13.70
CA ALA A 5 -6.63 -7.50 13.46
C ALA A 5 -7.87 -8.10 12.77
N VAL A 6 -8.86 -8.53 13.57
CA VAL A 6 -10.16 -8.95 13.06
C VAL A 6 -11.00 -7.70 12.79
N ALA A 7 -10.92 -7.20 11.57
CA ALA A 7 -11.84 -6.16 11.09
C ALA A 7 -13.23 -6.80 10.83
N VAL A 8 -14.18 -6.58 11.74
CA VAL A 8 -15.58 -6.94 11.52
C VAL A 8 -16.19 -5.89 10.58
N VAL A 9 -16.13 -6.15 9.28
CA VAL A 9 -16.88 -5.39 8.28
C VAL A 9 -18.36 -5.76 8.42
N SER A 10 -19.17 -4.86 8.97
CA SER A 10 -20.61 -5.07 8.95
C SER A 10 -21.11 -4.99 7.50
N LEU A 11 -21.62 -6.10 6.97
CA LEU A 11 -22.27 -6.17 5.67
C LEU A 11 -23.45 -5.19 5.63
N LEU A 12 -23.24 -4.01 5.05
CA LEU A 12 -24.32 -3.26 4.43
C LEU A 12 -24.98 -4.19 3.42
N ALA A 13 -26.30 -4.36 3.50
CA ALA A 13 -27.05 -5.40 2.78
C ALA A 13 -26.73 -5.45 1.27
N PHE A 14 -25.88 -6.41 0.87
CA PHE A 14 -25.54 -6.69 -0.52
C PHE A 14 -26.61 -7.59 -1.14
N THR A 15 -27.62 -7.01 -1.80
CA THR A 15 -28.23 -7.71 -2.93
C THR A 15 -27.30 -7.49 -4.12
N ALA A 16 -26.50 -8.50 -4.45
CA ALA A 16 -25.64 -8.50 -5.63
C ALA A 16 -26.28 -9.41 -6.69
N GLN A 17 -26.36 -8.95 -7.95
CA GLN A 17 -26.63 -9.83 -9.08
C GLN A 17 -25.35 -10.62 -9.40
N ALA A 18 -25.48 -11.80 -10.02
CA ALA A 18 -24.34 -12.58 -10.46
C ALA A 18 -23.45 -11.73 -11.38
N GLY A 19 -22.14 -11.75 -11.13
CA GLY A 19 -21.13 -10.96 -11.82
C GLY A 19 -20.86 -9.58 -11.20
N GLU A 20 -21.61 -9.16 -10.17
CA GLU A 20 -21.37 -7.89 -9.49
C GLU A 20 -20.36 -7.99 -8.36
N LEU A 21 -20.32 -9.10 -7.62
CA LEU A 21 -19.34 -9.32 -6.56
C LEU A 21 -18.09 -9.99 -7.15
N TYR A 22 -16.91 -9.54 -6.73
CA TYR A 22 -15.66 -10.12 -7.16
C TYR A 22 -14.60 -10.06 -6.06
N ILE A 23 -13.58 -10.90 -6.23
CA ILE A 23 -12.34 -10.84 -5.46
C ILE A 23 -11.22 -10.57 -6.45
N ARG A 24 -10.28 -9.70 -6.11
CA ARG A 24 -9.03 -9.56 -6.86
C ARG A 24 -7.81 -9.74 -5.96
N THR A 25 -6.74 -10.23 -6.53
CA THR A 25 -5.43 -10.31 -5.89
C THR A 25 -4.35 -9.99 -6.92
N GLY A 26 -3.29 -9.33 -6.49
CA GLY A 26 -2.16 -8.99 -7.35
C GLY A 26 -0.87 -8.90 -6.57
N ALA A 27 0.21 -8.87 -7.33
CA ALA A 27 1.55 -8.59 -6.83
C ALA A 27 2.21 -7.55 -7.74
N GLY A 28 3.17 -6.83 -7.21
CA GLY A 28 3.78 -5.72 -7.92
C GLY A 28 5.05 -5.23 -7.28
N THR A 29 5.53 -4.13 -7.83
CA THR A 29 6.66 -3.38 -7.28
C THR A 29 6.17 -2.09 -6.67
N ASP A 30 6.75 -1.73 -5.55
CA ASP A 30 6.50 -0.46 -4.86
C ASP A 30 7.77 0.36 -4.81
N GLU A 31 7.61 1.67 -4.92
CA GLU A 31 8.67 2.65 -4.85
C GLU A 31 8.28 3.71 -3.82
N LEU A 32 9.17 3.92 -2.87
CA LEU A 32 9.01 4.91 -1.83
C LEU A 32 9.93 6.11 -2.12
N ASP A 33 9.37 7.31 -2.17
CA ASP A 33 10.18 8.51 -2.14
C ASP A 33 10.75 8.69 -0.73
N THR A 34 12.07 8.66 -0.62
CA THR A 34 12.81 8.74 0.65
C THR A 34 13.64 10.02 0.74
N SER A 35 13.47 10.93 -0.23
CA SER A 35 14.30 12.12 -0.35
C SER A 35 14.18 13.08 0.84
N ASP A 36 13.02 13.10 1.50
CA ASP A 36 12.74 13.95 2.67
C ASP A 36 12.93 13.22 4.02
N LEU A 37 13.40 11.96 4.01
CA LEU A 37 13.63 11.20 5.23
C LEU A 37 14.86 11.73 5.96
N THR A 38 14.62 12.36 7.11
CA THR A 38 15.67 12.93 7.97
C THR A 38 15.97 12.01 9.15
N ALA A 39 17.25 11.93 9.52
CA ALA A 39 17.70 11.39 10.77
C ALA A 39 18.34 12.50 11.58
N THR A 40 17.79 12.81 12.75
CA THR A 40 18.49 13.67 13.70
C THR A 40 19.44 12.82 14.55
N THR A 41 20.55 13.39 14.99
CA THR A 41 21.43 12.81 16.00
C THR A 41 21.66 13.87 17.08
N SER A 42 22.22 13.52 18.24
CA SER A 42 22.57 14.50 19.27
C SER A 42 23.60 15.56 18.81
N LEU A 43 24.19 15.41 17.61
CA LEU A 43 25.29 16.23 17.10
C LEU A 43 25.02 16.88 15.72
N ALA A 44 24.13 16.31 14.90
CA ALA A 44 23.81 16.78 13.55
C ALA A 44 22.51 16.16 13.02
N THR A 45 21.83 16.85 12.10
CA THR A 45 20.75 16.29 11.26
C THR A 45 21.34 15.81 9.94
N LEU A 46 21.02 14.57 9.56
CA LEU A 46 21.38 13.94 8.29
C LEU A 46 20.11 13.85 7.42
N GLU A 47 20.06 14.63 6.34
CA GLU A 47 19.04 14.50 5.30
C GLU A 47 19.36 13.28 4.42
N GLY A 48 18.34 12.50 4.04
CA GLY A 48 18.50 11.29 3.23
C GLY A 48 19.25 10.18 3.97
N ALA A 49 18.98 10.02 5.26
CA ALA A 49 19.72 9.10 6.13
C ALA A 49 19.40 7.63 5.91
N LEU A 50 18.27 7.35 5.26
CA LEU A 50 17.76 6.03 4.96
C LEU A 50 17.46 5.96 3.46
N ALA A 51 17.91 4.88 2.84
CA ALA A 51 17.59 4.57 1.46
C ALA A 51 16.92 3.21 1.42
N PHE A 52 15.67 3.19 0.97
CA PHE A 52 14.90 1.96 0.74
C PHE A 52 15.00 1.56 -0.73
N GLU A 53 15.25 0.28 -0.98
CA GLU A 53 15.22 -0.28 -2.33
C GLU A 53 13.78 -0.57 -2.77
N SER A 54 13.59 -0.79 -4.08
CA SER A 54 12.28 -1.15 -4.63
C SER A 54 11.76 -2.42 -3.99
N SER A 55 10.48 -2.39 -3.63
CA SER A 55 9.84 -3.35 -2.75
C SER A 55 8.89 -4.27 -3.52
N VAL A 56 8.53 -5.41 -2.92
CA VAL A 56 7.44 -6.25 -3.41
C VAL A 56 6.16 -5.87 -2.67
N ALA A 57 5.11 -5.54 -3.42
CA ALA A 57 3.78 -5.29 -2.89
C ALA A 57 2.82 -6.42 -3.25
N TYR A 58 1.95 -6.77 -2.30
CA TYR A 58 0.86 -7.70 -2.50
C TYR A 58 -0.46 -7.04 -2.13
N GLU A 59 -1.48 -7.23 -2.96
CA GLU A 59 -2.83 -6.74 -2.65
C GLU A 59 -3.87 -7.85 -2.78
N ALA A 60 -4.89 -7.76 -1.94
CA ALA A 60 -6.14 -8.48 -2.08
C ALA A 60 -7.31 -7.51 -1.87
N ALA A 61 -8.37 -7.68 -2.63
CA ALA A 61 -9.57 -6.86 -2.47
C ALA A 61 -10.85 -7.66 -2.68
N ILE A 62 -11.90 -7.25 -1.97
CA ILE A 62 -13.27 -7.69 -2.22
C ILE A 62 -14.02 -6.49 -2.78
N GLY A 63 -14.58 -6.66 -3.98
CA GLY A 63 -15.20 -5.58 -4.73
C GLY A 63 -16.62 -5.88 -5.16
N LYS A 64 -17.38 -4.81 -5.38
CA LYS A 64 -18.72 -4.86 -5.98
C LYS A 64 -18.85 -3.84 -7.10
N LYS A 65 -19.37 -4.25 -8.25
CA LYS A 65 -19.93 -3.32 -9.23
C LYS A 65 -21.24 -2.74 -8.68
N ILE A 66 -21.26 -1.42 -8.51
CA ILE A 66 -22.44 -0.65 -8.12
C ILE A 66 -23.36 -0.46 -9.34
N ASN A 67 -22.75 -0.29 -10.52
CA ASN A 67 -23.42 -0.27 -11.82
C ASN A 67 -22.41 -0.65 -12.93
N SER A 68 -22.76 -0.45 -14.19
CA SER A 68 -21.92 -0.81 -15.35
C SER A 68 -20.55 -0.13 -15.39
N ASN A 69 -20.38 1.01 -14.72
CA ASN A 69 -19.13 1.78 -14.72
C ASN A 69 -18.55 1.98 -13.32
N VAL A 70 -19.36 2.01 -12.27
CA VAL A 70 -18.89 2.32 -10.91
C VAL A 70 -18.69 1.04 -10.11
N PHE A 71 -17.56 0.94 -9.43
CA PHE A 71 -17.26 -0.12 -8.48
C PHE A 71 -16.82 0.44 -7.14
N ALA A 72 -16.94 -0.38 -6.09
CA ALA A 72 -16.38 -0.11 -4.78
C ALA A 72 -15.65 -1.36 -4.26
N GLU A 73 -14.53 -1.17 -3.59
CA GLU A 73 -13.67 -2.25 -3.08
C GLU A 73 -13.22 -1.97 -1.65
N ILE A 74 -13.12 -3.03 -0.85
CA ILE A 74 -12.28 -3.02 0.35
C ILE A 74 -10.97 -3.69 -0.04
N VAL A 75 -9.86 -2.97 0.10
CA VAL A 75 -8.51 -3.39 -0.27
C VAL A 75 -7.70 -3.60 0.99
N VAL A 76 -6.90 -4.67 0.99
CA VAL A 76 -5.83 -4.92 1.94
C VAL A 76 -4.56 -5.11 1.15
N GLY A 77 -3.51 -4.36 1.47
CA GLY A 77 -2.19 -4.52 0.88
C GLY A 77 -1.12 -4.71 1.95
N GLN A 78 -0.05 -5.40 1.56
CA GLN A 78 1.15 -5.62 2.36
C GLN A 78 2.36 -5.24 1.51
N HIS A 79 3.26 -4.47 2.10
CA HIS A 79 4.40 -3.88 1.44
C HIS A 79 5.62 -4.05 2.35
N GLN A 80 6.74 -4.46 1.76
CA GLN A 80 7.98 -4.68 2.51
C GLN A 80 9.15 -4.06 1.74
N PHE A 81 9.86 -3.15 2.39
CA PHE A 81 11.02 -2.43 1.87
C PHE A 81 12.25 -2.81 2.67
N ASP A 82 13.26 -3.30 1.96
CA ASP A 82 14.59 -3.47 2.53
C ASP A 82 15.38 -2.18 2.31
N GLY A 83 16.04 -1.69 3.34
CA GLY A 83 16.80 -0.45 3.31
C GLY A 83 18.06 -0.52 4.15
N ASN A 84 18.89 0.51 4.01
CA ASN A 84 20.14 0.65 4.76
C ASN A 84 20.31 2.08 5.27
N TYR A 85 21.01 2.23 6.41
CA TYR A 85 21.49 3.53 6.84
C TYR A 85 22.60 4.05 5.92
N VAL A 86 22.41 5.25 5.38
CA VAL A 86 23.38 5.90 4.47
C VAL A 86 24.66 6.29 5.21
N ALA A 87 24.57 6.54 6.52
CA ALA A 87 25.71 6.92 7.37
C ALA A 87 26.56 5.72 7.83
N ASP A 88 25.98 4.52 7.95
CA ASP A 88 26.67 3.26 8.26
C ASP A 88 25.99 2.10 7.52
N ALA A 89 26.57 1.69 6.40
CA ALA A 89 26.01 0.68 5.50
C ALA A 89 26.05 -0.77 6.06
N ASN A 90 26.29 -0.95 7.36
CA ASN A 90 26.23 -2.26 8.03
C ASN A 90 24.94 -2.46 8.84
N ASP A 91 24.12 -1.42 8.99
CA ASP A 91 22.85 -1.49 9.69
C ASP A 91 21.71 -1.58 8.67
N ASP A 92 21.23 -2.82 8.49
CA ASP A 92 20.09 -3.15 7.63
C ASP A 92 18.78 -2.81 8.38
N VAL A 93 17.87 -2.14 7.68
CA VAL A 93 16.56 -1.72 8.21
C VAL A 93 15.47 -2.26 7.29
N GLU A 94 14.40 -2.80 7.87
CA GLU A 94 13.22 -3.26 7.14
C GLU A 94 12.03 -2.37 7.51
N LEU A 95 11.35 -1.84 6.49
CA LEU A 95 10.08 -1.13 6.66
C LEU A 95 8.97 -2.02 6.08
N GLU A 96 8.06 -2.46 6.94
CA GLU A 96 6.84 -3.14 6.53
C GLU A 96 5.65 -2.20 6.72
N TYR A 97 4.71 -2.18 5.78
CA TYR A 97 3.40 -1.63 6.05
C TYR A 97 2.24 -2.46 5.51
N LEU A 98 1.19 -2.52 6.32
CA LEU A 98 -0.11 -3.07 5.97
C LEU A 98 -1.10 -1.93 5.78
N ASN A 99 -1.77 -1.86 4.64
CA ASN A 99 -2.84 -0.89 4.42
C ASN A 99 -4.21 -1.57 4.32
N VAL A 100 -5.22 -0.93 4.88
CA VAL A 100 -6.63 -1.31 4.73
C VAL A 100 -7.43 -0.09 4.29
N GLY A 101 -8.11 -0.18 3.16
CA GLY A 101 -8.79 0.98 2.58
C GLY A 101 -10.08 0.67 1.84
N LEU A 102 -10.89 1.72 1.69
CA LEU A 102 -12.05 1.73 0.80
C LEU A 102 -11.65 2.45 -0.50
N VAL A 103 -11.93 1.81 -1.63
CA VAL A 103 -11.69 2.34 -2.97
C VAL A 103 -13.01 2.47 -3.71
N ILE A 104 -13.19 3.57 -4.44
CA ILE A 104 -14.27 3.76 -5.39
C ILE A 104 -13.66 4.08 -6.74
N GLY A 105 -14.11 3.39 -7.78
CA GLY A 105 -13.58 3.58 -9.13
C GLY A 105 -14.63 3.65 -10.22
N TYR A 106 -14.17 4.13 -11.36
CA TYR A 106 -14.91 4.24 -12.61
C TYR A 106 -14.19 3.45 -13.70
N GLU A 107 -14.85 2.41 -14.20
CA GLU A 107 -14.45 1.58 -15.32
C GLU A 107 -15.08 2.11 -16.61
N PHE A 108 -14.24 2.41 -17.59
CA PHE A 108 -14.63 2.87 -18.91
C PHE A 108 -15.10 1.69 -19.78
N ALA A 109 -15.87 2.00 -20.82
CA ALA A 109 -16.32 1.00 -21.78
C ALA A 109 -15.13 0.26 -22.41
N ALA A 110 -15.25 -1.06 -22.54
CA ALA A 110 -14.21 -1.90 -23.08
C ALA A 110 -13.88 -1.55 -24.54
N ILE A 111 -12.59 -1.43 -24.85
CA ILE A 111 -12.06 -1.32 -26.20
C ILE A 111 -11.27 -2.59 -26.48
N GLN A 112 -11.76 -3.43 -27.40
CA GLN A 112 -11.15 -4.73 -27.72
C GLN A 112 -10.97 -5.67 -26.50
N GLY A 113 -11.92 -5.64 -25.56
CA GLY A 113 -11.88 -6.49 -24.36
C GLY A 113 -11.01 -5.94 -23.22
N VAL A 114 -10.42 -4.76 -23.39
CA VAL A 114 -9.70 -4.03 -22.33
C VAL A 114 -10.56 -2.88 -21.84
N SER A 115 -10.87 -2.87 -20.55
CA SER A 115 -11.58 -1.80 -19.85
C SER A 115 -10.59 -0.97 -19.03
N PRO A 116 -10.28 0.28 -19.44
CA PRO A 116 -9.55 1.19 -18.56
C PRO A 116 -10.36 1.53 -17.32
N TYR A 117 -9.70 1.91 -16.23
CA TYR A 117 -10.36 2.45 -15.06
C TYR A 117 -9.50 3.49 -14.34
N VAL A 118 -10.17 4.31 -13.52
CA VAL A 118 -9.54 5.19 -12.53
C VAL A 118 -10.24 4.99 -11.19
N SER A 119 -9.52 5.19 -10.09
CA SER A 119 -10.09 5.08 -8.76
C SER A 119 -9.47 6.04 -7.77
N LEU A 120 -10.22 6.31 -6.71
CA LEU A 120 -9.79 7.05 -5.53
C LEU A 120 -10.05 6.19 -4.31
N GLY A 121 -9.15 6.22 -3.34
CA GLY A 121 -9.29 5.48 -2.12
C GLY A 121 -8.84 6.28 -0.91
N ALA A 122 -9.32 5.84 0.25
CA ALA A 122 -8.82 6.30 1.53
C ALA A 122 -8.84 5.14 2.52
N GLY A 123 -7.93 5.16 3.47
CA GLY A 123 -7.79 4.08 4.42
C GLY A 123 -6.87 4.40 5.57
N TYR A 124 -6.43 3.33 6.21
CA TYR A 124 -5.51 3.36 7.32
C TYR A 124 -4.32 2.45 7.01
N LEU A 125 -3.13 2.91 7.38
CA LEU A 125 -1.87 2.22 7.20
C LEU A 125 -1.29 1.93 8.58
N PHE A 126 -0.77 0.72 8.74
CA PHE A 126 -0.05 0.25 9.92
C PHE A 126 1.39 0.00 9.46
N ALA A 127 2.34 0.79 9.95
CA ALA A 127 3.75 0.71 9.61
C ALA A 127 4.54 0.09 10.76
N GLU A 128 5.50 -0.75 10.43
CA GLU A 128 6.46 -1.37 11.33
C GLU A 128 7.86 -1.14 10.75
N LEU A 129 8.77 -0.60 11.56
CA LEU A 129 10.17 -0.41 11.21
C LEU A 129 11.02 -1.30 12.13
N ASP A 130 11.69 -2.27 11.52
CA ASP A 130 12.53 -3.27 12.18
C ASP A 130 14.02 -3.03 11.87
N GLU A 131 14.85 -3.00 12.92
CA GLU A 131 16.30 -3.02 12.78
C GLU A 131 16.79 -4.48 12.84
N LEU A 132 17.33 -5.01 11.74
CA LEU A 132 17.69 -6.44 11.65
C LEU A 132 18.80 -6.87 12.64
N ASN A 133 19.57 -5.90 13.16
CA ASN A 133 20.66 -6.12 14.11
C ASN A 133 20.30 -5.80 15.59
N ASP A 134 19.10 -5.26 15.86
CA ASP A 134 18.60 -4.97 17.20
C ASP A 134 17.22 -5.64 17.43
N THR A 135 16.72 -5.61 18.66
CA THR A 135 15.38 -6.10 19.02
C THR A 135 14.32 -5.00 19.03
N THR A 136 14.66 -3.83 18.49
CA THR A 136 13.84 -2.63 18.56
C THR A 136 12.93 -2.58 17.34
N VAL A 137 11.62 -2.52 17.62
CA VAL A 137 10.53 -2.47 16.64
C VAL A 137 9.77 -1.18 16.88
N TYR A 138 9.59 -0.38 15.84
CA TYR A 138 8.80 0.86 15.88
C TYR A 138 7.49 0.67 15.12
N GLU A 139 6.37 1.00 15.76
CA GLU A 139 5.03 0.85 15.19
C GLU A 139 4.34 2.22 15.13
N ASP A 140 3.97 2.69 13.94
CA ASP A 140 3.16 3.90 13.76
C ASP A 140 2.03 3.68 12.75
N ASN A 141 1.04 4.56 12.76
CA ASN A 141 -0.15 4.40 11.95
C ASN A 141 -0.68 5.72 11.39
N ALA A 142 -0.96 5.73 10.09
CA ALA A 142 -1.44 6.92 9.39
C ALA A 142 -2.73 6.68 8.62
N PHE A 143 -3.50 7.75 8.46
CA PHE A 143 -4.52 7.78 7.42
C PHE A 143 -3.85 8.04 6.07
N TYR A 144 -4.33 7.38 5.03
CA TYR A 144 -3.85 7.61 3.67
C TYR A 144 -4.99 7.89 2.70
N GLY A 145 -4.68 8.69 1.69
CA GLY A 145 -5.42 8.81 0.45
C GLY A 145 -4.69 8.07 -0.66
N SER A 146 -5.41 7.66 -1.70
CA SER A 146 -4.82 7.03 -2.88
C SER A 146 -5.59 7.38 -4.13
N TYR A 147 -4.88 7.35 -5.25
CA TYR A 147 -5.49 7.36 -6.57
C TYR A 147 -4.81 6.31 -7.44
N ALA A 148 -5.56 5.78 -8.39
CA ALA A 148 -5.02 4.80 -9.30
C ALA A 148 -5.63 4.91 -10.69
N ALA A 149 -4.87 4.41 -11.65
CA ALA A 149 -5.31 4.20 -13.01
C ALA A 149 -4.86 2.81 -13.47
N GLY A 150 -5.73 2.09 -14.16
CA GLY A 150 -5.44 0.74 -14.57
C GLY A 150 -6.22 0.28 -15.78
N LEU A 151 -5.98 -0.96 -16.14
CA LEU A 151 -6.60 -1.67 -17.24
C LEU A 151 -7.06 -3.03 -16.75
N THR A 152 -8.26 -3.43 -17.12
CA THR A 152 -8.81 -4.77 -16.88
C THR A 152 -9.04 -5.46 -18.22
N TYR A 153 -8.48 -6.66 -18.40
CA TYR A 153 -8.65 -7.48 -19.59
C TYR A 153 -9.48 -8.73 -19.27
N ALA A 154 -10.58 -8.92 -20.01
CA ALA A 154 -11.43 -10.09 -19.84
C ALA A 154 -10.76 -11.35 -20.44
N LEU A 155 -10.37 -12.29 -19.58
CA LEU A 155 -9.89 -13.61 -20.01
C LEU A 155 -11.04 -14.58 -20.31
N GLY A 156 -12.17 -14.40 -19.64
CA GLY A 156 -13.36 -15.23 -19.78
C GLY A 156 -14.58 -14.55 -19.18
N GLU A 157 -15.65 -15.32 -18.91
CA GLU A 157 -16.90 -14.77 -18.39
C GLU A 157 -16.77 -14.19 -16.97
N ASN A 158 -15.95 -14.85 -16.13
CA ASN A 158 -15.85 -14.55 -14.70
C ASN A 158 -14.42 -14.21 -14.25
N VAL A 159 -13.45 -14.18 -15.16
CA VAL A 159 -12.04 -13.98 -14.82
C VAL A 159 -11.44 -12.88 -15.68
N ASN A 160 -10.82 -11.92 -15.02
CA ASN A 160 -10.09 -10.83 -15.66
C ASN A 160 -8.64 -10.80 -15.16
N ILE A 161 -7.73 -10.33 -15.99
CA ILE A 161 -6.42 -9.84 -15.54
C ILE A 161 -6.54 -8.33 -15.38
N TYR A 162 -5.89 -7.76 -14.36
CA TYR A 162 -5.75 -6.32 -14.24
C TYR A 162 -4.27 -5.93 -14.14
N ALA A 163 -3.98 -4.70 -14.58
CA ALA A 163 -2.74 -4.01 -14.33
C ALA A 163 -3.06 -2.59 -13.86
N GLN A 164 -2.36 -2.12 -12.84
CA GLN A 164 -2.68 -0.87 -12.14
C GLN A 164 -1.40 -0.12 -11.80
N TYR A 165 -1.42 1.19 -12.03
CA TYR A 165 -0.54 2.11 -11.34
C TYR A 165 -1.34 2.77 -10.22
N GLN A 166 -0.77 2.85 -9.02
CA GLN A 166 -1.37 3.50 -7.87
C GLN A 166 -0.34 4.39 -7.20
N ALA A 167 -0.78 5.54 -6.75
CA ALA A 167 -0.02 6.38 -5.84
C ALA A 167 -0.79 6.54 -4.54
N MET A 168 -0.05 6.52 -3.43
CA MET A 168 -0.56 6.73 -2.09
C MET A 168 0.03 8.02 -1.52
N MET A 169 -0.78 8.70 -0.73
CA MET A 169 -0.44 9.90 0.00
C MET A 169 -0.87 9.64 1.44
N ALA A 170 0.07 9.25 2.31
CA ALA A 170 -0.25 9.14 3.73
C ALA A 170 -0.06 10.48 4.42
N GLN A 171 -0.78 10.70 5.52
CA GLN A 171 -0.35 11.72 6.46
C GLN A 171 1.01 11.31 7.03
N GLU A 172 1.86 12.32 7.20
CA GLU A 172 3.18 12.24 7.82
C GLU A 172 3.21 11.30 9.03
N LEU A 173 4.09 10.30 8.99
CA LEU A 173 4.41 9.44 10.12
C LEU A 173 5.60 10.09 10.86
N LYS A 174 5.38 10.45 12.12
CA LYS A 174 6.40 11.02 12.99
C LYS A 174 6.60 10.09 14.16
N ASP A 175 7.79 9.54 14.28
CA ASP A 175 8.15 8.78 15.47
C ASP A 175 9.61 9.02 15.86
N GLU A 176 9.89 8.83 17.14
CA GLU A 176 11.20 9.07 17.75
C GLU A 176 11.83 7.71 18.07
N ALA A 177 12.86 7.35 17.30
CA ALA A 177 13.69 6.18 17.54
C ALA A 177 15.01 6.55 18.25
N THR A 178 15.57 5.63 19.03
CA THR A 178 16.95 5.73 19.51
C THR A 178 17.67 4.48 19.09
N ILE A 179 18.59 4.59 18.13
CA ILE A 179 19.37 3.46 17.61
C ILE A 179 20.82 3.59 18.06
N SER A 180 21.33 2.55 18.71
CA SER A 180 22.75 2.35 19.03
C SER A 180 23.54 3.57 19.58
N THR A 181 22.88 4.49 20.32
CA THR A 181 23.35 5.77 20.92
C THR A 181 23.03 7.07 20.17
N ILE A 182 22.28 6.99 19.07
CA ILE A 182 21.79 8.11 18.28
C ILE A 182 20.27 8.24 18.51
N ASP A 183 19.83 9.38 19.04
CA ASP A 183 18.40 9.75 19.04
C ASP A 183 18.01 10.16 17.62
N LEU A 184 17.39 9.23 16.88
CA LEU A 184 16.86 9.37 15.53
C LEU A 184 15.38 9.77 15.59
N GLU A 185 15.11 11.06 15.46
CA GLU A 185 13.77 11.47 15.03
C GLU A 185 13.66 11.12 13.54
N PHE A 186 12.70 10.25 13.19
CA PHE A 186 12.41 9.92 11.80
C PHE A 186 11.07 10.51 11.39
N GLU A 187 11.11 11.29 10.32
CA GLU A 187 9.94 11.82 9.63
C GLU A 187 9.80 11.03 8.33
N LEU A 188 8.93 10.02 8.34
CA LEU A 188 8.63 9.26 7.12
C LEU A 188 7.52 9.97 6.39
N ASP A 189 7.92 10.81 5.44
CA ASP A 189 6.97 11.44 4.53
C ASP A 189 6.56 10.44 3.44
N LEU A 190 5.42 9.77 3.65
CA LEU A 190 4.78 8.91 2.65
C LEU A 190 3.98 9.73 1.61
N GLU A 191 4.25 11.03 1.44
CA GLU A 191 3.51 11.91 0.52
C GLU A 191 3.54 11.42 -0.94
N ALA A 192 4.44 10.49 -1.32
CA ALA A 192 4.46 9.89 -2.65
C ALA A 192 5.05 8.47 -2.71
N SER A 193 4.38 7.46 -2.15
CA SER A 193 4.64 6.07 -2.59
C SER A 193 3.88 5.75 -3.87
N SER A 194 4.48 4.96 -4.75
CA SER A 194 3.85 4.53 -5.99
C SER A 194 4.14 3.08 -6.33
N GLN A 195 3.10 2.38 -6.78
CA GLN A 195 3.18 0.97 -7.08
C GLN A 195 2.64 0.64 -8.47
N ILE A 196 3.22 -0.40 -9.07
CA ILE A 196 2.69 -1.06 -10.27
C ILE A 196 2.29 -2.47 -9.90
N MET A 197 0.99 -2.77 -10.01
CA MET A 197 0.40 -4.05 -9.64
C MET A 197 -0.13 -4.79 -10.87
N VAL A 198 0.05 -6.11 -10.91
CA VAL A 198 -0.60 -7.00 -11.87
C VAL A 198 -1.29 -8.14 -11.11
N GLY A 199 -2.50 -8.48 -11.52
CA GLY A 199 -3.26 -9.48 -10.79
C GLY A 199 -4.43 -10.09 -11.55
N ILE A 200 -5.20 -10.90 -10.82
CA ILE A 200 -6.36 -11.62 -11.31
C ILE A 200 -7.59 -11.16 -10.51
N GLN A 201 -8.69 -10.97 -11.21
CA GLN A 201 -10.01 -10.72 -10.64
C GLN A 201 -10.95 -11.87 -11.00
N ALA A 202 -11.70 -12.38 -10.03
CA ALA A 202 -12.71 -13.41 -10.22
C ALA A 202 -14.09 -12.92 -9.72
N SER A 203 -15.10 -12.96 -10.58
CA SER A 203 -16.49 -12.54 -10.30
C SER A 203 -17.41 -13.73 -10.02
N PHE A 204 -18.46 -13.50 -9.20
CA PHE A 204 -19.44 -14.51 -8.75
C PHE A 204 -20.88 -14.05 -8.98
#